data_AF-A0A258BAR7-F1
#
_entry.id   AF-A0A258BAR7-F1
#
_cell.length_a   1.000
_cell.length_b   1.000
_cell.length_c   1.000
_cell.angle_alpha   90.00
_cell.angle_beta   90.00
_cell.angle_gamma   90.00
#
_symmetry.space_group_name_H-M   'P 1'
#
loop_
_entity.id
_entity.type
_entity.pdbx_description
1 polymer ?
#
loop_
_entity_poly.entity_id
_entity_poly.type
_entity_poly.pdbx_seq_one_letter_code
_entity_poly.pdbx_strand_id
1 'polypeptide(L)' 'AGMNRYLLPDVETLFLTPSDQYQFISGTFVREIAIMGGDVSKFVFPSVEKWLLKKVAETNQLKE' A
#
# COMPACT_ATOMS: atom_id res chain seq x y z
N ALA A 1 10.96 -1.35 -16.49
CA ALA A 1 12.41 -1.49 -16.19
C ALA A 1 13.34 -0.78 -17.19
N GLY A 2 12.83 -0.06 -18.21
CA GLY A 2 13.70 0.56 -19.24
C GLY A 2 14.72 1.55 -18.68
N MET A 3 14.30 2.42 -17.75
CA MET A 3 15.18 3.42 -17.14
C MET A 3 16.28 2.79 -16.27
N ASN A 4 15.93 1.79 -15.45
CA ASN A 4 16.88 1.15 -14.54
C ASN A 4 17.98 0.38 -15.27
N ARG A 5 17.72 -0.10 -16.50
CA ARG A 5 18.75 -0.75 -17.31
C ARG A 5 19.87 0.20 -17.75
N TYR A 6 19.57 1.49 -17.93
CA TYR A 6 20.57 2.51 -18.22
C TYR A 6 21.32 2.95 -16.96
N LEU A 7 20.60 3.11 -15.85
CA LEU A 7 21.17 3.62 -14.59
C LEU A 7 21.96 2.56 -13.81
N LEU A 8 21.56 1.28 -13.89
CA LEU A 8 22.13 0.16 -13.16
C LEU A 8 22.27 -1.07 -14.09
N PRO A 9 23.31 -1.11 -14.95
CA PRO A 9 23.45 -2.13 -15.99
C PRO A 9 23.62 -3.56 -15.45
N ASP A 10 24.22 -3.70 -14.26
CA ASP A 10 24.51 -5.00 -13.64
C ASP A 10 23.31 -5.57 -12.85
N VAL A 11 22.17 -4.86 -12.82
CA VAL A 11 20.98 -5.23 -12.05
C VAL A 11 19.83 -5.63 -12.98
N GLU A 12 19.33 -6.86 -12.80
CA GLU A 12 18.13 -7.32 -13.49
C GLU A 12 16.86 -7.07 -12.68
N THR A 13 15.83 -6.52 -13.33
CA THR A 13 14.49 -6.39 -12.76
C THR A 13 13.64 -7.57 -13.21
N LEU A 14 13.27 -8.44 -12.27
CA LEU A 14 12.33 -9.55 -12.50
C LEU A 14 10.92 -9.12 -12.10
N PHE A 15 9.94 -9.42 -12.95
CA PHE A 15 8.52 -9.19 -12.67
C PHE A 15 7.86 -10.50 -12.25
N LEU A 16 7.20 -10.49 -11.11
CA LEU A 16 6.44 -11.62 -10.59
C LEU A 16 4.97 -11.22 -10.48
N THR A 17 4.08 -12.13 -10.85
CA THR A 17 2.64 -11.94 -10.69
C THR A 17 2.20 -12.37 -9.29
N PRO A 18 1.41 -11.55 -8.58
CA PRO A 18 0.81 -11.99 -7.33
C PRO A 18 -0.27 -13.05 -7.59
N SER A 19 -0.68 -13.76 -6.55
CA SER A 19 -1.87 -14.62 -6.60
C SER A 19 -3.14 -13.81 -6.94
N ASP A 20 -4.11 -14.44 -7.60
CA ASP A 20 -5.33 -13.80 -8.11
C ASP A 20 -6.07 -12.96 -7.07
N GLN A 21 -6.15 -13.46 -5.82
CA GLN A 21 -6.80 -12.78 -4.71
C GLN A 21 -6.19 -11.41 -4.34
N TYR A 22 -4.99 -11.10 -4.82
CA TYR A 22 -4.28 -9.84 -4.55
C TYR A 22 -4.07 -8.97 -5.79
N GLN A 23 -4.48 -9.41 -6.99
CA GLN A 23 -4.24 -8.68 -8.25
C GLN A 23 -4.86 -7.26 -8.27
N PHE A 24 -5.96 -7.06 -7.55
CA PHE A 24 -6.72 -5.82 -7.58
C PHE A 24 -6.36 -4.85 -6.43
N ILE A 25 -5.40 -5.20 -5.57
CA ILE A 25 -5.04 -4.36 -4.42
C ILE A 25 -4.24 -3.14 -4.88
N SER A 26 -4.79 -1.94 -4.64
CA SER A 26 -4.11 -0.67 -4.83
C SER A 26 -3.83 -0.01 -3.47
N GLY A 27 -2.56 0.29 -3.19
CA GLY A 27 -2.18 0.97 -1.95
C GLY A 27 -2.81 2.36 -1.80
N THR A 28 -3.17 3.03 -2.90
CA THR A 28 -3.89 4.31 -2.86
C THR A 28 -5.30 4.12 -2.34
N PHE A 29 -6.06 3.17 -2.88
CA PHE A 29 -7.42 2.90 -2.43
C PHE A 29 -7.48 2.38 -1.00
N VAL A 30 -6.54 1.51 -0.59
CA VAL A 30 -6.47 1.05 0.81
C VAL A 30 -6.32 2.22 1.78
N ARG A 31 -5.49 3.22 1.45
CA ARG A 31 -5.33 4.41 2.30
C ARG A 31 -6.59 5.28 2.31
N GLU A 32 -7.24 5.48 1.17
CA GLU A 32 -8.48 6.26 1.09
C GLU A 32 -9.61 5.64 1.90
N ILE A 33 -9.82 4.32 1.77
CA ILE A 33 -10.82 3.57 2.55
C ILE A 33 -10.56 3.74 4.05
N ALA A 34 -9.30 3.59 4.49
CA ALA A 34 -8.94 3.75 5.89
C ALA A 34 -9.20 5.18 6.42
N ILE A 35 -8.92 6.21 5.61
CA ILE A 35 -9.20 7.61 5.97
C ILE A 35 -10.70 7.87 6.11
N MET A 36 -11.51 7.22 5.28
CA MET A 36 -12.98 7.29 5.34
C MET A 36 -13.58 6.45 6.48
N GLY A 37 -12.76 5.76 7.28
CA GLY A 37 -13.21 4.90 8.38
C GLY A 37 -13.72 3.53 7.93
N GLY A 38 -13.41 3.11 6.69
CA GLY A 38 -13.75 1.78 6.20
C GLY A 38 -12.78 0.69 6.68
N ASP A 39 -13.28 -0.55 6.71
CA ASP A 39 -12.48 -1.74 7.03
C ASP A 39 -11.55 -2.13 5.87
N VAL A 40 -10.28 -2.36 6.18
CA VAL A 40 -9.23 -2.75 5.22
C VAL A 40 -8.57 -4.09 5.54
N SER A 41 -9.08 -4.83 6.55
CA SER A 41 -8.53 -6.11 7.02
C SER A 41 -8.40 -7.19 5.94
N LYS A 42 -9.19 -7.10 4.86
CA LYS A 42 -9.10 -8.01 3.69
C LYS A 42 -7.94 -7.70 2.75
N PHE A 43 -7.38 -6.50 2.84
CA PHE A 43 -6.32 -6.02 1.93
C PHE A 43 -4.95 -5.93 2.60
N VAL A 44 -4.91 -5.91 3.93
CA VAL A 44 -3.68 -5.79 4.71
C VAL A 44 -3.67 -6.73 5.92
N PHE A 45 -2.48 -7.05 6.41
CA PHE A 45 -2.37 -7.79 7.66
C PHE A 45 -2.83 -6.95 8.86
N PRO A 46 -3.30 -7.59 9.95
CA PRO A 46 -3.77 -6.89 11.15
C PRO A 46 -2.74 -5.95 11.78
N SER A 47 -1.44 -6.23 11.61
CA SER A 47 -0.37 -5.34 12.06
C SER A 47 -0.40 -4.00 11.32
N VAL A 48 -0.63 -4.00 10.02
CA VAL A 48 -0.68 -2.80 9.16
C VAL A 48 -1.98 -2.04 9.39
N GLU A 49 -3.11 -2.74 9.57
CA GLU A 49 -4.38 -2.12 9.92
C GLU A 49 -4.28 -1.28 11.20
N LYS A 50 -3.65 -1.82 12.26
CA LYS A 50 -3.38 -1.07 13.51
C LYS A 50 -2.59 0.21 13.26
N TRP A 51 -1.58 0.15 12.38
CA TRP A 51 -0.79 1.33 12.00
C TRP A 51 -1.59 2.35 11.20
N LEU A 52 -2.44 1.90 10.28
CA LEU A 52 -3.31 2.77 9.50
C LEU A 52 -4.29 3.52 10.40
N LEU A 53 -4.99 2.81 11.30
CA LEU A 53 -5.93 3.43 12.24
C LEU A 53 -5.25 4.45 13.15
N LYS A 54 -4.07 4.13 13.68
CA LYS A 54 -3.28 5.06 14.49
C LYS A 54 -2.96 6.34 13.72
N LYS A 55 -2.45 6.20 12.48
CA LYS A 55 -2.03 7.33 11.66
C LYS A 55 -3.20 8.21 11.20
N VAL A 56 -4.35 7.60 10.90
CA VAL A 56 -5.58 8.33 10.55
C VAL A 56 -6.08 9.16 11.74
N ALA A 57 -6.07 8.59 12.95
CA ALA A 57 -6.45 9.32 14.16
C ALA A 57 -5.53 10.52 14.43
N GLU A 58 -4.21 10.35 14.33
CA GLU A 58 -3.21 11.44 14.46
C GLU A 58 -3.43 12.55 13.42
N THR A 59 -3.73 12.17 12.17
CA THR A 59 -3.93 13.13 11.08
C THR A 59 -5.21 13.95 11.25
N ASN A 60 -6.27 13.36 11.81
CA ASN A 60 -7.51 14.07 12.08
C ASN A 60 -7.36 15.06 13.24
N GLN A 61 -6.58 14.71 14.27
CA GLN A 61 -6.28 15.61 15.39
C GLN A 61 -5.44 16.84 14.98
N LEU A 62 -4.62 16.72 13.93
CA LEU A 62 -3.84 17.86 13.40
C LEU A 62 -4.67 18.82 12.54
N LYS A 63 -5.91 18.44 12.16
CA LYS A 63 -6.81 19.25 11.34
C LYS A 63 -7.85 20.02 12.17
N GLU A 64 -7.97 19.71 13.46
CA GLU A 64 -8.78 20.43 14.46
C GLU A 64 -7.90 21.42 15.24
#